data_AF-A0A1I8G100-F1
#
_entry.id   AF-A0A1I8G100-F1
#
_cell.length_a   1.000
_cell.length_b   1.000
_cell.length_c   1.000
_cell.angle_alpha   90.00
_cell.angle_beta   90.00
_cell.angle_gamma   90.00
#
_symmetry.space_group_name_H-M   'P 1'
#
loop_
_entity.id
_entity.type
_entity.pdbx_description
1 polymer ?
#
loop_
_entity_poly.entity_id
_entity_poly.type
_entity_poly.pdbx_seq_one_letter_code
_entity_poly.pdbx_strand_id
1 'polypeptide(L)'
;MPCDGPPVVNLPKEDGQAELAAAGPPKAAAASAAAKVNHGGGDQSQQPGRIWRETKAKSTRRYKRLVFKNGECNISHYNIKKRKRRFLADIFTTLVDMKWRYTLLLFVVTFISGWLFFSLMWWLICFAHGDLDDKRPLGFVPCVINLDNFSDALLFSIETQQTIGYGYRYPTDRCPEAVLMVMTQSCFGVIIQALMTGLVFAKLSRPKKRAETLMFSKSAVICKRDGQMVLLFRVGDMRKSQLIEAHVRAVLIKKRITRENEVLPLEQFDIDLGYNDGYDRLFLVWPIIVEHKIDCNSPFWEISADDLQTEQFELIVMLEGIIESTGMTTQARSSYLPSEIRWGHRFERLITYQKDNGEYQINYEKFHATREIPRFPRCSARELVDFAGDEENSSAIGFISDEDCSSTRTTNAATAAAMAVSVSDDAAGGSVEPLPAMPLSASFQRPT
;
A
#
# COMPACT_ATOMS: atom_id res chain seq x y z
N MET A 1 -57.85 8.01 -53.19
CA MET A 1 -58.18 6.69 -52.60
C MET A 1 -56.89 6.09 -52.07
N PRO A 2 -56.91 5.34 -50.96
CA PRO A 2 -57.28 5.77 -49.59
C PRO A 2 -55.98 5.78 -48.72
N CYS A 3 -55.90 5.70 -47.38
CA CYS A 3 -56.86 5.44 -46.30
C CYS A 3 -56.56 6.33 -45.08
N ASP A 4 -57.48 6.35 -44.11
CA ASP A 4 -57.45 7.17 -42.90
C ASP A 4 -56.65 6.57 -41.72
N GLY A 5 -56.43 7.39 -40.68
CA GLY A 5 -55.88 6.99 -39.38
C GLY A 5 -56.40 7.85 -38.21
N PRO A 6 -57.29 7.33 -37.34
CA PRO A 6 -57.85 8.03 -36.16
C PRO A 6 -57.36 7.44 -34.81
N PRO A 7 -57.79 7.94 -33.63
CA PRO A 7 -58.19 9.31 -33.24
C PRO A 7 -57.46 9.82 -31.97
N VAL A 8 -57.79 11.04 -31.53
CA VAL A 8 -57.39 11.62 -30.21
C VAL A 8 -58.47 11.34 -29.15
N VAL A 9 -58.08 11.11 -27.89
CA VAL A 9 -58.95 11.17 -26.71
C VAL A 9 -58.26 11.97 -25.59
N ASN A 10 -59.04 12.76 -24.85
CA ASN A 10 -58.55 13.77 -23.89
C ASN A 10 -58.35 13.23 -22.46
N LEU A 11 -57.50 13.91 -21.69
CA LEU A 11 -57.49 13.87 -20.22
C LEU A 11 -58.25 15.10 -19.66
N PRO A 12 -59.01 14.97 -18.56
CA PRO A 12 -59.67 16.09 -17.90
C PRO A 12 -58.69 16.97 -17.09
N LYS A 13 -59.17 18.15 -16.71
CA LYS A 13 -58.50 19.19 -15.90
C LYS A 13 -59.19 19.31 -14.51
N GLU A 14 -58.80 20.35 -13.77
CA GLU A 14 -59.43 20.87 -12.53
C GLU A 14 -59.05 20.07 -11.26
N ASP A 15 -58.58 20.66 -10.15
CA ASP A 15 -58.28 22.06 -9.79
C ASP A 15 -57.16 22.11 -8.70
N GLY A 16 -56.56 23.24 -8.29
CA GLY A 16 -56.75 24.63 -8.73
C GLY A 16 -56.59 25.70 -7.63
N GLN A 17 -55.41 25.81 -6.99
CA GLN A 17 -54.94 26.92 -6.11
C GLN A 17 -53.41 26.72 -5.87
N ALA A 18 -52.48 27.69 -6.02
CA ALA A 18 -52.32 29.01 -5.38
C ALA A 18 -52.04 28.89 -3.86
N GLU A 19 -50.99 29.45 -3.24
CA GLU A 19 -49.82 30.27 -3.67
C GLU A 19 -48.72 30.17 -2.54
N LEU A 20 -47.54 30.82 -2.40
CA LEU A 20 -46.82 31.97 -2.99
C LEU A 20 -45.28 31.80 -2.80
N ALA A 21 -44.50 32.90 -2.68
CA ALA A 21 -43.07 33.04 -2.37
C ALA A 21 -42.58 32.25 -1.12
N ALA A 22 -41.35 31.72 -0.99
CA ALA A 22 -39.98 32.09 -1.43
C ALA A 22 -39.15 32.86 -0.37
N ALA A 23 -37.81 32.79 -0.52
CA ALA A 23 -36.75 33.39 0.31
C ALA A 23 -36.41 32.76 1.69
N GLY A 24 -35.12 32.84 2.01
CA GLY A 24 -34.44 32.70 3.31
C GLY A 24 -33.05 33.35 3.13
N PRO A 25 -31.99 33.07 3.93
CA PRO A 25 -31.91 32.63 5.33
C PRO A 25 -31.54 33.84 6.25
N PRO A 26 -31.05 33.69 7.50
CA PRO A 26 -29.61 33.48 7.74
C PRO A 26 -29.25 32.70 9.03
N LYS A 27 -27.95 32.69 9.39
CA LYS A 27 -27.38 32.08 10.61
C LYS A 27 -27.47 33.02 11.83
N ALA A 28 -27.32 32.47 13.03
CA ALA A 28 -26.99 33.21 14.26
C ALA A 28 -25.85 32.52 15.04
N ALA A 29 -25.14 33.25 15.89
CA ALA A 29 -24.05 32.73 16.73
C ALA A 29 -23.84 33.54 18.03
N ALA A 30 -23.76 32.83 19.16
CA ALA A 30 -23.19 33.25 20.46
C ALA A 30 -22.97 31.95 21.28
N ALA A 31 -21.93 31.70 22.09
CA ALA A 31 -21.00 32.53 22.88
C ALA A 31 -21.53 33.00 24.25
N SER A 32 -21.22 32.27 25.32
CA SER A 32 -20.55 32.77 26.52
C SER A 32 -20.27 31.64 27.53
N ALA A 33 -19.47 31.91 28.56
CA ALA A 33 -19.19 31.01 29.69
C ALA A 33 -19.44 31.73 31.04
N ALA A 34 -19.76 30.98 32.08
CA ALA A 34 -19.79 31.44 33.47
C ALA A 34 -19.43 30.29 34.43
N ALA A 35 -18.96 30.61 35.64
CA ALA A 35 -18.53 29.63 36.65
C ALA A 35 -18.67 30.19 38.07
N LYS A 36 -18.47 29.33 39.10
CA LYS A 36 -18.54 29.57 40.57
C LYS A 36 -19.95 29.70 41.18
N VAL A 37 -20.22 29.37 42.45
CA VAL A 37 -19.61 28.42 43.43
C VAL A 37 -20.65 28.09 44.54
N ASN A 38 -20.43 27.03 45.33
CA ASN A 38 -21.28 26.54 46.43
C ASN A 38 -21.64 27.55 47.55
N HIS A 39 -22.82 27.37 48.15
CA HIS A 39 -23.06 26.86 49.52
C HIS A 39 -24.35 25.97 49.45
N GLY A 40 -24.56 24.87 50.17
CA GLY A 40 -24.54 24.66 51.63
C GLY A 40 -25.95 24.91 52.20
N GLY A 41 -26.66 24.01 52.89
CA GLY A 41 -26.44 22.59 53.23
C GLY A 41 -27.66 22.03 54.00
N GLY A 42 -27.79 20.70 54.17
CA GLY A 42 -28.91 20.06 54.89
C GLY A 42 -28.80 18.54 54.95
N ASP A 43 -29.30 17.91 56.01
CA ASP A 43 -29.02 16.51 56.38
C ASP A 43 -30.31 15.70 56.63
N GLN A 44 -30.33 14.43 56.20
CA GLN A 44 -31.08 13.33 56.83
C GLN A 44 -30.73 11.93 56.24
N SER A 45 -29.80 11.26 56.91
CA SER A 45 -29.78 9.81 57.21
C SER A 45 -30.58 8.80 56.35
N GLN A 46 -29.88 7.84 55.73
CA GLN A 46 -30.33 6.43 55.63
C GLN A 46 -29.16 5.43 55.43
N GLN A 47 -29.44 4.13 55.48
CA GLN A 47 -28.49 3.07 55.88
C GLN A 47 -27.46 2.63 54.81
N PRO A 48 -26.29 2.08 55.21
CA PRO A 48 -25.18 1.76 54.30
C PRO A 48 -25.36 0.41 53.56
N GLY A 49 -26.04 0.43 52.42
CA GLY A 49 -25.99 -0.67 51.45
C GLY A 49 -24.57 -0.85 50.88
N ARG A 50 -23.98 -2.05 51.00
CA ARG A 50 -22.66 -2.37 50.41
C ARG A 50 -22.71 -2.47 48.88
N ILE A 51 -22.76 -1.33 48.21
CA ILE A 51 -22.51 -1.27 46.77
C ILE A 51 -21.03 -1.58 46.54
N TRP A 52 -20.75 -2.79 46.04
CA TRP A 52 -19.45 -3.10 45.45
C TRP A 52 -19.25 -2.18 44.25
N ARG A 53 -18.44 -1.12 44.44
CA ARG A 53 -17.91 -0.37 43.31
C ARG A 53 -16.95 -1.29 42.57
N GLU A 54 -17.44 -1.86 41.47
CA GLU A 54 -16.58 -2.44 40.44
C GLU A 54 -15.46 -1.45 40.16
N THR A 55 -14.21 -1.88 40.37
CA THR A 55 -13.04 -1.07 40.11
C THR A 55 -13.02 -0.74 38.63
N LYS A 56 -13.37 0.51 38.27
CA LYS A 56 -13.39 1.04 36.90
C LYS A 56 -12.30 0.39 36.08
N ALA A 57 -12.69 -0.39 35.07
CA ALA A 57 -11.78 -1.19 34.26
C ALA A 57 -10.55 -0.36 33.88
N LYS A 58 -9.35 -0.92 34.11
CA LYS A 58 -8.07 -0.27 33.83
C LYS A 58 -8.16 0.38 32.46
N SER A 59 -8.09 1.71 32.41
CA SER A 59 -8.20 2.43 31.13
C SER A 59 -6.98 2.07 30.30
N THR A 60 -7.14 1.08 29.40
CA THR A 60 -6.10 0.62 28.50
C THR A 60 -5.69 1.81 27.66
N ARG A 61 -4.48 2.34 27.92
CA ARG A 61 -3.87 3.43 27.16
C ARG A 61 -3.84 2.99 25.70
N ARG A 62 -4.81 3.47 24.93
CA ARG A 62 -5.03 3.04 23.54
C ARG A 62 -3.84 3.51 22.72
N TYR A 63 -2.87 2.63 22.53
CA TYR A 63 -1.56 2.94 21.98
C TYR A 63 -1.70 3.54 20.57
N LYS A 64 -0.90 4.57 20.28
CA LYS A 64 -0.95 5.26 18.99
C LYS A 64 -0.13 4.47 17.98
N ARG A 65 -0.82 3.58 17.24
CA ARG A 65 -0.22 2.76 16.19
C ARG A 65 0.55 3.57 15.15
N LEU A 66 1.65 2.99 14.67
CA LEU A 66 2.58 3.52 13.68
C LEU A 66 2.13 3.19 12.25
N VAL A 67 1.49 2.03 12.05
CA VAL A 67 0.91 1.62 10.77
C VAL A 67 -0.57 1.27 10.99
N PHE A 68 -1.45 1.76 10.13
CA PHE A 68 -2.89 1.44 10.18
C PHE A 68 -3.16 0.07 9.52
N LYS A 69 -4.32 -0.57 9.81
CA LYS A 69 -4.70 -1.87 9.21
C LYS A 69 -4.82 -1.86 7.67
N ASN A 70 -4.87 -0.68 7.06
CA ASN A 70 -4.86 -0.46 5.61
C ASN A 70 -3.44 -0.18 5.04
N GLY A 71 -2.39 -0.27 5.85
CA GLY A 71 -1.00 -0.06 5.44
C GLY A 71 -0.53 1.40 5.39
N GLU A 72 -1.36 2.38 5.76
CA GLU A 72 -0.96 3.79 5.87
C GLU A 72 -0.08 4.03 7.11
N CYS A 73 1.00 4.80 6.98
CA CYS A 73 1.92 5.09 8.07
C CYS A 73 1.52 6.37 8.82
N ASN A 74 1.30 6.28 10.12
CA ASN A 74 0.95 7.36 11.04
C ASN A 74 2.16 8.20 11.47
N ILE A 75 3.00 8.61 10.50
CA ILE A 75 4.29 9.27 10.73
C ILE A 75 4.28 10.64 10.05
N SER A 76 4.57 11.70 10.81
CA SER A 76 4.68 13.07 10.30
C SER A 76 6.11 13.60 10.39
N HIS A 77 6.71 13.90 9.23
CA HIS A 77 8.07 14.42 9.17
C HIS A 77 8.11 15.95 9.25
N TYR A 78 8.63 16.49 10.35
CA TYR A 78 8.88 17.91 10.57
C TYR A 78 10.34 18.30 10.27
N ASN A 79 10.61 19.61 10.11
CA ASN A 79 11.95 20.22 9.97
C ASN A 79 12.93 19.61 8.92
N ILE A 80 12.43 18.99 7.84
CA ILE A 80 13.30 18.54 6.73
C ILE A 80 13.86 19.77 5.99
N LYS A 81 15.13 20.11 6.26
CA LYS A 81 15.87 21.17 5.54
C LYS A 81 15.86 20.91 4.03
N LYS A 82 15.65 21.96 3.23
CA LYS A 82 15.61 21.94 1.75
C LYS A 82 14.51 21.05 1.12
N ARG A 83 13.48 20.60 1.86
CA ARG A 83 12.39 19.71 1.37
C ARG A 83 11.81 20.14 0.02
N LYS A 84 11.30 21.37 -0.12
CA LYS A 84 10.70 21.88 -1.38
C LYS A 84 11.64 21.74 -2.58
N ARG A 85 12.94 22.02 -2.41
CA ARG A 85 13.94 21.94 -3.51
C ARG A 85 14.20 20.50 -3.97
N ARG A 86 14.10 19.52 -3.08
CA ARG A 86 14.23 18.10 -3.45
C ARG A 86 13.01 17.62 -4.26
N PHE A 87 11.79 17.97 -3.84
CA PHE A 87 10.57 17.65 -4.61
C PHE A 87 10.51 18.37 -5.97
N LEU A 88 11.05 19.58 -6.09
CA LEU A 88 11.15 20.26 -7.39
C LEU A 88 12.23 19.68 -8.32
N ALA A 89 13.29 19.08 -7.77
CA ALA A 89 14.31 18.38 -8.56
C ALA A 89 13.78 17.04 -9.13
N ASP A 90 12.84 16.39 -8.41
CA ASP A 90 12.09 15.23 -8.90
C ASP A 90 10.63 15.60 -9.20
N ILE A 91 10.48 16.47 -10.21
CA ILE A 91 9.16 16.94 -10.65
C ILE A 91 8.33 15.79 -11.26
N PHE A 92 8.95 14.81 -11.92
CA PHE A 92 8.22 13.72 -12.57
C PHE A 92 7.53 12.81 -11.55
N THR A 93 8.23 12.28 -10.53
CA THR A 93 7.54 11.45 -9.53
C THR A 93 6.51 12.28 -8.77
N THR A 94 6.82 13.53 -8.44
CA THR A 94 5.90 14.46 -7.77
C THR A 94 4.58 14.61 -8.54
N LEU A 95 4.62 14.82 -9.86
CA LEU A 95 3.43 14.92 -10.72
C LEU A 95 2.64 13.61 -10.81
N VAL A 96 3.33 12.48 -10.93
CA VAL A 96 2.70 11.14 -10.95
C VAL A 96 2.06 10.80 -9.59
N ASP A 97 2.64 11.23 -8.47
CA ASP A 97 2.15 10.95 -7.11
C ASP A 97 1.05 11.92 -6.62
N MET A 98 0.81 13.05 -7.28
CA MET A 98 -0.32 13.94 -6.98
C MET A 98 -1.67 13.21 -7.00
N LYS A 99 -2.65 13.70 -6.24
CA LYS A 99 -4.05 13.23 -6.35
C LYS A 99 -4.61 13.57 -7.75
N TRP A 100 -5.42 12.69 -8.33
CA TRP A 100 -6.02 12.86 -9.67
C TRP A 100 -6.63 14.24 -9.93
N ARG A 101 -7.32 14.82 -8.93
CA ARG A 101 -7.90 16.19 -9.02
C ARG A 101 -6.85 17.26 -9.37
N TYR A 102 -5.63 17.16 -8.84
CA TYR A 102 -4.55 18.11 -9.14
C TYR A 102 -3.87 17.82 -10.48
N THR A 103 -3.77 16.55 -10.90
CA THR A 103 -3.26 16.20 -12.24
C THR A 103 -4.21 16.69 -13.33
N LEU A 104 -5.53 16.49 -13.17
CA LEU A 104 -6.54 16.99 -14.10
C LEU A 104 -6.58 18.53 -14.14
N LEU A 105 -6.53 19.19 -12.97
CA LEU A 105 -6.45 20.65 -12.89
C LEU A 105 -5.18 21.19 -13.56
N LEU A 106 -4.03 20.53 -13.37
CA LEU A 106 -2.79 20.91 -14.05
C LEU A 106 -2.95 20.84 -15.57
N PHE A 107 -3.56 19.78 -16.12
CA PHE A 107 -3.78 19.67 -17.57
C PHE A 107 -4.64 20.82 -18.09
N VAL A 108 -5.78 21.09 -17.44
CA VAL A 108 -6.69 22.19 -17.82
C VAL A 108 -5.95 23.54 -17.78
N VAL A 109 -5.19 23.81 -16.73
CA VAL A 109 -4.37 25.02 -16.62
C VAL A 109 -3.30 25.09 -17.72
N THR A 110 -2.59 23.99 -18.00
CA THR A 110 -1.56 23.96 -19.05
C THR A 110 -2.15 24.22 -20.43
N PHE A 111 -3.23 23.52 -20.83
CA PHE A 111 -3.87 23.75 -22.13
C PHE A 111 -4.41 25.17 -22.27
N ILE A 112 -5.14 25.68 -21.27
CA ILE A 112 -5.65 27.06 -21.28
C ILE A 112 -4.50 28.08 -21.34
N SER A 113 -3.41 27.87 -20.59
CA SER A 113 -2.24 28.76 -20.64
C SER A 113 -1.54 28.76 -22.00
N GLY A 114 -1.48 27.61 -22.68
CA GLY A 114 -0.95 27.51 -24.05
C GLY A 114 -1.84 28.24 -25.05
N TRP A 115 -3.15 27.99 -25.02
CA TRP A 115 -4.11 28.65 -25.91
C TRP A 115 -4.12 30.17 -25.71
N LEU A 116 -4.10 30.67 -24.47
CA LEU A 116 -4.02 32.11 -24.20
C LEU A 116 -2.68 32.72 -24.61
N PHE A 117 -1.56 32.02 -24.44
CA PHE A 117 -0.24 32.48 -24.87
C PHE A 117 -0.16 32.62 -26.39
N PHE A 118 -0.53 31.57 -27.14
CA PHE A 118 -0.51 31.63 -28.60
C PHE A 118 -1.59 32.56 -29.16
N SER A 119 -2.78 32.65 -28.55
CA SER A 119 -3.79 33.66 -28.87
C SER A 119 -3.25 35.08 -28.77
N LEU A 120 -2.44 35.37 -27.73
CA LEU A 120 -1.80 36.68 -27.58
C LEU A 120 -0.72 36.91 -28.65
N MET A 121 0.09 35.89 -28.98
CA MET A 121 1.08 36.01 -30.05
C MET A 121 0.43 36.24 -31.42
N TRP A 122 -0.65 35.51 -31.73
CA TRP A 122 -1.43 35.68 -32.96
C TRP A 122 -2.05 37.07 -33.05
N TRP A 123 -2.69 37.54 -31.97
CA TRP A 123 -3.26 38.87 -31.91
C TRP A 123 -2.19 39.96 -32.06
N LEU A 124 -0.99 39.78 -31.50
CA LEU A 124 0.14 40.72 -31.65
C LEU A 124 0.72 40.74 -33.07
N ILE A 125 0.80 39.61 -33.78
CA ILE A 125 1.23 39.57 -35.19
C ILE A 125 0.23 40.35 -36.06
N CYS A 126 -1.07 40.04 -35.92
CA CYS A 126 -2.13 40.75 -36.65
C CYS A 126 -2.18 42.25 -36.29
N PHE A 127 -1.95 42.62 -35.03
CA PHE A 127 -1.82 44.03 -34.62
C PHE A 127 -0.61 44.72 -35.26
N ALA A 128 0.57 44.07 -35.25
CA ALA A 128 1.80 44.64 -35.81
C ALA A 128 1.79 44.78 -37.34
N HIS A 129 1.06 43.91 -38.05
CA HIS A 129 0.86 43.98 -39.50
C HIS A 129 -0.22 44.98 -39.94
N GLY A 130 -1.04 45.48 -39.01
CA GLY A 130 -2.20 46.34 -39.31
C GLY A 130 -3.43 45.57 -39.79
N ASP A 131 -3.49 44.25 -39.56
CA ASP A 131 -4.69 43.45 -39.87
C ASP A 131 -5.92 43.98 -39.11
N LEU A 132 -5.73 44.48 -37.88
CA LEU A 132 -6.81 44.92 -36.99
C LEU A 132 -7.30 46.35 -37.25
N ASP A 133 -6.75 47.07 -38.23
CA ASP A 133 -7.14 48.46 -38.53
C ASP A 133 -8.43 48.54 -39.39
N ASP A 134 -9.36 49.43 -39.00
CA ASP A 134 -10.61 49.72 -39.75
C ASP A 134 -10.38 50.18 -41.21
N LYS A 135 -9.17 50.65 -41.54
CA LYS A 135 -8.84 51.33 -42.80
C LYS A 135 -7.79 50.57 -43.62
N ARG A 136 -8.02 49.27 -43.82
CA ARG A 136 -7.20 48.41 -44.70
C ARG A 136 -7.15 49.00 -46.14
N PRO A 137 -5.96 49.12 -46.77
CA PRO A 137 -5.85 49.64 -48.13
C PRO A 137 -6.44 48.68 -49.18
N LEU A 138 -6.80 49.21 -50.35
CA LEU A 138 -7.32 48.41 -51.47
C LEU A 138 -6.28 47.36 -51.91
N GLY A 139 -6.65 46.08 -51.81
CA GLY A 139 -5.75 44.95 -52.11
C GLY A 139 -4.94 44.42 -50.92
N PHE A 140 -5.18 44.92 -49.70
CA PHE A 140 -4.60 44.35 -48.47
C PHE A 140 -5.03 42.89 -48.27
N VAL A 141 -4.08 42.03 -47.92
CA VAL A 141 -4.30 40.62 -47.59
C VAL A 141 -3.73 40.40 -46.18
N PRO A 142 -4.54 40.01 -45.18
CA PRO A 142 -4.10 39.91 -43.80
C PRO A 142 -3.22 38.67 -43.55
N CYS A 143 -2.52 38.64 -42.42
CA CYS A 143 -1.74 37.46 -42.01
C CYS A 143 -2.63 36.23 -41.75
N VAL A 144 -3.83 36.45 -41.21
CA VAL A 144 -4.85 35.41 -40.96
C VAL A 144 -6.21 35.91 -41.44
N ILE A 145 -6.93 35.08 -42.20
CA ILE A 145 -8.28 35.39 -42.69
C ILE A 145 -9.30 35.19 -41.56
N ASN A 146 -10.27 36.12 -41.44
CA ASN A 146 -11.34 36.15 -40.42
C ASN A 146 -10.83 36.17 -38.96
N LEU A 147 -9.79 36.97 -38.70
CA LEU A 147 -9.24 37.26 -37.36
C LEU A 147 -9.32 38.76 -37.10
N ASP A 148 -10.48 39.23 -36.60
CA ASP A 148 -10.75 40.65 -36.35
C ASP A 148 -10.77 40.99 -34.84
N ASN A 149 -10.90 40.01 -33.94
CA ASN A 149 -10.89 40.20 -32.48
C ASN A 149 -9.92 39.25 -31.76
N PHE A 150 -9.58 39.56 -30.50
CA PHE A 150 -8.85 38.63 -29.63
C PHE A 150 -9.58 37.28 -29.45
N SER A 151 -10.93 37.28 -29.45
CA SER A 151 -11.73 36.06 -29.42
C SER A 151 -11.52 35.18 -30.66
N ASP A 152 -11.32 35.78 -31.83
CA ASP A 152 -11.02 35.07 -33.07
C ASP A 152 -9.58 34.53 -33.06
N ALA A 153 -8.63 35.29 -32.51
CA ALA A 153 -7.26 34.81 -32.26
C ALA A 153 -7.23 33.62 -31.29
N LEU A 154 -8.10 33.61 -30.27
CA LEU A 154 -8.21 32.50 -29.31
C LEU A 154 -8.82 31.26 -29.96
N LEU A 155 -9.88 31.43 -30.76
CA LEU A 155 -10.47 30.33 -31.54
C LEU A 155 -9.44 29.76 -32.52
N PHE A 156 -8.78 30.61 -33.33
CA PHE A 156 -7.73 30.18 -34.25
C PHE A 156 -6.58 29.47 -33.52
N SER A 157 -6.13 29.98 -32.38
CA SER A 157 -5.10 29.34 -31.56
C SER A 157 -5.51 27.96 -31.03
N ILE A 158 -6.80 27.74 -30.73
CA ILE A 158 -7.32 26.42 -30.36
C ILE A 158 -7.41 25.52 -31.61
N GLU A 159 -7.94 26.04 -32.71
CA GLU A 159 -8.07 25.34 -34.00
C GLU A 159 -6.70 24.81 -34.50
N THR A 160 -5.64 25.63 -34.40
CA THR A 160 -4.26 25.27 -34.77
C THR A 160 -3.63 24.30 -33.77
N GLN A 161 -3.59 24.64 -32.47
CA GLN A 161 -2.86 23.81 -31.49
C GLN A 161 -3.49 22.44 -31.26
N GLN A 162 -4.82 22.33 -31.37
CA GLN A 162 -5.55 21.08 -31.23
C GLN A 162 -5.80 20.36 -32.58
N THR A 163 -5.23 20.88 -33.67
CA THR A 163 -5.36 20.38 -35.05
C THR A 163 -6.80 20.10 -35.48
N ILE A 164 -7.72 21.00 -35.13
CA ILE A 164 -9.14 20.92 -35.50
C ILE A 164 -9.35 21.55 -36.88
N GLY A 165 -8.74 22.72 -37.12
CA GLY A 165 -8.72 23.43 -38.40
C GLY A 165 -10.08 23.51 -39.11
N TYR A 166 -11.04 24.29 -38.60
CA TYR A 166 -12.38 24.39 -39.22
C TYR A 166 -12.35 25.03 -40.63
N GLY A 167 -11.22 25.60 -41.06
CA GLY A 167 -11.03 26.20 -42.39
C GLY A 167 -11.66 27.58 -42.56
N TYR A 168 -12.49 28.03 -41.62
CA TYR A 168 -13.03 29.39 -41.60
C TYR A 168 -11.95 30.45 -41.31
N ARG A 169 -10.93 30.09 -40.51
CA ARG A 169 -9.73 30.90 -40.27
C ARG A 169 -8.50 30.14 -40.76
N TYR A 170 -7.64 30.81 -41.51
CA TYR A 170 -6.41 30.23 -42.04
C TYR A 170 -5.33 31.30 -42.26
N PRO A 171 -4.04 30.96 -42.12
CA PRO A 171 -2.93 31.88 -42.35
C PRO A 171 -2.68 32.05 -43.85
N THR A 172 -2.14 33.20 -44.25
CA THR A 172 -1.73 33.49 -45.63
C THR A 172 -0.21 33.39 -45.80
N ASP A 173 0.24 33.43 -47.06
CA ASP A 173 1.65 33.42 -47.46
C ASP A 173 2.37 34.76 -47.21
N ARG A 174 1.64 35.82 -46.82
CA ARG A 174 2.14 37.19 -46.74
C ARG A 174 3.04 37.46 -45.54
N CYS A 175 2.78 36.80 -44.43
CA CYS A 175 3.46 37.06 -43.17
C CYS A 175 4.36 35.88 -42.79
N PRO A 176 5.69 35.95 -42.99
CA PRO A 176 6.59 34.86 -42.62
C PRO A 176 6.58 34.58 -41.11
N GLU A 177 6.27 35.59 -40.30
CA GLU A 177 6.07 35.45 -38.84
C GLU A 177 4.87 34.56 -38.50
N ALA A 178 3.77 34.64 -39.26
CA ALA A 178 2.61 33.77 -39.10
C ALA A 178 2.97 32.31 -39.42
N VAL A 179 3.72 32.08 -40.51
CA VAL A 179 4.19 30.73 -40.89
C VAL A 179 5.09 30.14 -39.79
N LEU A 180 6.04 30.93 -39.27
CA LEU A 180 6.90 30.52 -38.15
C LEU A 180 6.11 30.27 -36.85
N MET A 181 5.05 31.04 -36.60
CA MET A 181 4.16 30.86 -35.45
C MET A 181 3.38 29.55 -35.53
N VAL A 182 2.80 29.21 -36.70
CA VAL A 182 2.13 27.91 -36.91
C VAL A 182 3.08 26.75 -36.65
N MET A 183 4.30 26.80 -37.20
CA MET A 183 5.32 25.77 -37.00
C MET A 183 5.67 25.60 -35.51
N THR A 184 5.97 26.72 -34.84
CA THR A 184 6.34 26.74 -33.41
C THR A 184 5.21 26.23 -32.51
N GLN A 185 3.99 26.69 -32.76
CA GLN A 185 2.78 26.27 -32.04
C GLN A 185 2.47 24.78 -32.23
N SER A 186 2.63 24.27 -33.46
CA SER A 186 2.42 22.86 -33.77
C SER A 186 3.41 21.96 -33.03
N CYS A 187 4.70 22.31 -33.05
CA CYS A 187 5.72 21.59 -32.30
C CYS A 187 5.45 21.60 -30.79
N PHE A 188 5.10 22.77 -30.23
CA PHE A 188 4.80 22.92 -28.80
C PHE A 188 3.55 22.15 -28.37
N GLY A 189 2.48 22.16 -29.19
CA GLY A 189 1.26 21.41 -28.95
C GLY A 189 1.51 19.89 -28.88
N VAL A 190 2.26 19.35 -29.84
CA VAL A 190 2.64 17.92 -29.87
C VAL A 190 3.50 17.55 -28.65
N ILE A 191 4.46 18.40 -28.25
CA ILE A 191 5.30 18.16 -27.06
C ILE A 191 4.45 18.11 -25.78
N ILE A 192 3.52 19.05 -25.59
CA ILE A 192 2.61 19.03 -24.42
C ILE A 192 1.70 17.79 -24.46
N GLN A 193 1.10 17.47 -25.61
CA GLN A 193 0.22 16.32 -25.74
C GLN A 193 0.96 15.01 -25.43
N ALA A 194 2.19 14.84 -25.90
CA ALA A 194 3.04 13.69 -25.58
C ALA A 194 3.38 13.60 -24.09
N LEU A 195 3.81 14.71 -23.47
CA LEU A 195 4.14 14.77 -22.03
C LEU A 195 2.93 14.47 -21.15
N MET A 196 1.76 15.03 -21.46
CA MET A 196 0.54 14.77 -20.69
C MET A 196 0.03 13.34 -20.87
N THR A 197 0.10 12.79 -22.09
CA THR A 197 -0.26 11.38 -22.35
C THR A 197 0.67 10.42 -21.61
N GLY A 198 1.99 10.67 -21.63
CA GLY A 198 2.97 9.90 -20.85
C GLY A 198 2.73 9.98 -19.34
N LEU A 199 2.37 11.16 -18.83
CA LEU A 199 2.01 11.36 -17.41
C LEU A 199 0.70 10.66 -17.03
N VAL A 200 -0.32 10.63 -17.90
CA VAL A 200 -1.53 9.82 -17.69
C VAL A 200 -1.19 8.33 -17.65
N PHE A 201 -0.46 7.83 -18.64
CA PHE A 201 -0.09 6.42 -18.74
C PHE A 201 0.72 5.97 -17.53
N ALA A 202 1.80 6.68 -17.19
CA ALA A 202 2.63 6.40 -16.02
C ALA A 202 1.85 6.45 -14.69
N LYS A 203 0.75 7.21 -14.63
CA LYS A 203 -0.12 7.31 -13.45
C LYS A 203 -1.19 6.22 -13.39
N LEU A 204 -1.74 5.78 -14.53
CA LEU A 204 -2.68 4.66 -14.63
C LEU A 204 -1.99 3.33 -14.34
N SER A 205 -0.77 3.13 -14.84
CA SER A 205 -0.01 1.89 -14.64
C SER A 205 0.43 1.66 -13.19
N ARG A 206 0.43 2.69 -12.32
CA ARG A 206 0.86 2.53 -10.92
C ARG A 206 -0.12 1.66 -10.10
N PRO A 207 0.34 0.55 -9.49
CA PRO A 207 -0.53 -0.47 -8.89
C PRO A 207 -1.14 -0.12 -7.53
N LYS A 208 -1.33 1.16 -7.19
CA LYS A 208 -1.82 1.60 -5.87
C LYS A 208 -3.15 0.94 -5.45
N LYS A 209 -3.97 0.51 -6.42
CA LYS A 209 -5.25 -0.19 -6.21
C LYS A 209 -5.18 -1.72 -6.17
N ARG A 210 -4.00 -2.34 -6.33
CA ARG A 210 -3.81 -3.78 -6.10
C ARG A 210 -3.27 -4.09 -4.70
N ALA A 211 -2.51 -3.19 -4.08
CA ALA A 211 -2.21 -3.27 -2.64
C ALA A 211 -3.49 -3.31 -1.78
N GLU A 212 -4.58 -2.67 -2.24
CA GLU A 212 -5.90 -2.69 -1.57
C GLU A 212 -6.67 -4.02 -1.73
N THR A 213 -6.28 -4.93 -2.64
CA THR A 213 -6.92 -6.27 -2.77
C THR A 213 -6.14 -7.38 -2.08
N LEU A 214 -4.96 -7.08 -1.54
CA LEU A 214 -4.20 -7.98 -0.68
C LEU A 214 -4.68 -7.83 0.77
N MET A 215 -5.22 -8.92 1.33
CA MET A 215 -5.84 -8.94 2.66
C MET A 215 -4.93 -9.57 3.70
N PHE A 216 -4.99 -9.01 4.91
CA PHE A 216 -4.42 -9.59 6.13
C PHE A 216 -5.55 -9.96 7.10
N SER A 217 -5.32 -10.97 7.95
CA SER A 217 -6.21 -11.27 9.09
C SER A 217 -6.40 -10.05 10.01
N LYS A 218 -7.60 -9.86 10.58
CA LYS A 218 -7.86 -8.76 11.54
C LYS A 218 -7.04 -8.93 12.82
N SER A 219 -6.96 -10.17 13.32
CA SER A 219 -6.11 -10.61 14.43
C SER A 219 -5.06 -11.61 13.97
N ALA A 220 -3.88 -11.57 14.58
CA ALA A 220 -2.96 -12.72 14.59
C ALA A 220 -3.32 -13.65 15.75
N VAL A 221 -2.81 -14.88 15.76
CA VAL A 221 -3.09 -15.87 16.81
C VAL A 221 -1.82 -16.60 17.24
N ILE A 222 -1.71 -16.96 18.52
CA ILE A 222 -0.63 -17.81 19.04
C ILE A 222 -1.20 -19.18 19.38
N CYS A 223 -0.55 -20.26 18.93
CA CYS A 223 -0.91 -21.64 19.27
C CYS A 223 0.28 -22.60 19.22
N LYS A 224 0.06 -23.85 19.63
CA LYS A 224 1.04 -24.94 19.45
C LYS A 224 0.81 -25.61 18.08
N ARG A 225 1.89 -25.78 17.32
CA ARG A 225 1.98 -26.53 16.05
C ARG A 225 3.23 -27.40 16.14
N ASP A 226 3.07 -28.69 15.87
CA ASP A 226 4.17 -29.66 15.70
C ASP A 226 5.24 -29.57 16.82
N GLY A 227 4.77 -29.56 18.07
CA GLY A 227 5.60 -29.48 19.28
C GLY A 227 5.94 -28.06 19.75
N GLN A 228 5.94 -27.06 18.87
CA GLN A 228 6.46 -25.70 19.16
C GLN A 228 5.34 -24.65 19.29
N MET A 229 5.63 -23.53 19.98
CA MET A 229 4.78 -22.35 19.93
C MET A 229 5.00 -21.59 18.62
N VAL A 230 3.91 -21.22 17.96
CA VAL A 230 3.93 -20.45 16.70
C VAL A 230 2.99 -19.25 16.79
N LEU A 231 3.46 -18.10 16.27
CA LEU A 231 2.64 -16.93 15.98
C LEU A 231 2.19 -17.01 14.53
N LEU A 232 0.87 -16.95 14.31
CA LEU A 232 0.24 -17.14 13.01
C LEU A 232 -0.53 -15.89 12.56
N PHE A 233 -0.39 -15.53 11.29
CA PHE A 233 -1.29 -14.57 10.64
C PHE A 233 -1.67 -15.05 9.24
N ARG A 234 -2.81 -14.62 8.72
CA ARG A 234 -3.31 -15.02 7.40
C ARG A 234 -3.14 -13.91 6.37
N VAL A 235 -2.73 -14.28 5.16
CA VAL A 235 -2.65 -13.44 3.96
C VAL A 235 -3.51 -14.03 2.83
N GLY A 236 -3.86 -13.23 1.82
CA GLY A 236 -4.55 -13.69 0.60
C GLY A 236 -4.85 -12.54 -0.37
N ASP A 237 -4.99 -12.81 -1.67
CA ASP A 237 -5.53 -11.84 -2.65
C ASP A 237 -7.03 -12.09 -2.86
N MET A 238 -7.80 -11.03 -3.07
CA MET A 238 -9.20 -11.10 -3.50
C MET A 238 -9.35 -11.38 -5.01
N ARG A 239 -8.27 -11.23 -5.78
CA ARG A 239 -8.25 -11.38 -7.25
C ARG A 239 -7.92 -12.81 -7.69
N LYS A 240 -8.31 -13.14 -8.92
CA LYS A 240 -7.89 -14.37 -9.62
C LYS A 240 -6.52 -14.27 -10.31
N SER A 241 -6.01 -13.05 -10.56
CA SER A 241 -4.68 -12.83 -11.14
C SER A 241 -3.59 -12.94 -10.06
N GLN A 242 -2.49 -13.60 -10.38
CA GLN A 242 -1.50 -14.06 -9.40
C GLN A 242 -0.56 -12.94 -8.97
N LEU A 243 -0.05 -13.03 -7.74
CA LEU A 243 1.09 -12.26 -7.24
C LEU A 243 2.34 -13.11 -7.43
N ILE A 244 3.14 -12.75 -8.43
CA ILE A 244 4.38 -13.43 -8.82
C ILE A 244 5.47 -13.05 -7.82
N GLU A 245 6.38 -13.96 -7.46
CA GLU A 245 7.44 -13.71 -6.47
C GLU A 245 6.91 -13.10 -5.15
N ALA A 246 5.69 -13.52 -4.75
CA ALA A 246 5.08 -13.07 -3.52
C ALA A 246 5.93 -13.54 -2.33
N HIS A 247 6.31 -12.62 -1.45
CA HIS A 247 7.08 -12.93 -0.25
C HIS A 247 6.63 -12.06 0.93
N VAL A 248 6.78 -12.61 2.14
CA VAL A 248 6.34 -11.95 3.38
C VAL A 248 7.51 -11.61 4.28
N ARG A 249 7.40 -10.44 4.95
CA ARG A 249 8.32 -10.01 5.99
C ARG A 249 7.56 -9.44 7.18
N ALA A 250 8.06 -9.68 8.38
CA ALA A 250 7.51 -9.12 9.60
C ALA A 250 8.59 -8.41 10.41
N VAL A 251 8.24 -7.28 11.02
CA VAL A 251 9.13 -6.47 11.86
C VAL A 251 8.37 -6.09 13.12
N LEU A 252 8.90 -6.47 14.27
CA LEU A 252 8.41 -6.05 15.57
C LEU A 252 9.05 -4.70 15.93
N ILE A 253 8.22 -3.67 16.12
CA ILE A 253 8.68 -2.41 16.71
C ILE A 253 8.41 -2.42 18.21
N LYS A 254 9.47 -2.34 19.02
CA LYS A 254 9.40 -2.27 20.48
C LYS A 254 10.37 -1.20 21.00
N LYS A 255 10.05 -0.58 22.14
CA LYS A 255 11.01 0.27 22.85
C LYS A 255 12.04 -0.63 23.56
N ARG A 256 13.32 -0.38 23.35
CA ARG A 256 14.42 -1.02 24.08
C ARG A 256 15.27 0.03 24.80
N ILE A 257 16.01 -0.43 25.80
CA ILE A 257 17.07 0.33 26.47
C ILE A 257 18.33 -0.51 26.34
N THR A 258 19.46 0.09 25.94
CA THR A 258 20.73 -0.61 25.76
C THR A 258 21.45 -0.82 27.10
N ARG A 259 22.55 -1.58 27.12
CA ARG A 259 23.35 -1.81 28.34
C ARG A 259 24.04 -0.52 28.82
N GLU A 260 24.23 0.40 27.89
CA GLU A 260 24.81 1.74 28.03
C GLU A 260 23.77 2.78 28.48
N ASN A 261 22.52 2.37 28.72
CA ASN A 261 21.35 3.20 29.02
C ASN A 261 20.87 4.11 27.88
N GLU A 262 21.25 3.86 26.62
CA GLU A 262 20.61 4.54 25.49
C GLU A 262 19.16 4.05 25.33
N VAL A 263 18.23 4.98 25.11
CA VAL A 263 16.80 4.67 24.97
C VAL A 263 16.41 4.69 23.50
N LEU A 264 16.20 3.51 22.92
CA LEU A 264 15.82 3.33 21.52
C LEU A 264 14.28 3.22 21.45
N PRO A 265 13.56 4.27 20.99
CA PRO A 265 12.11 4.37 21.18
C PRO A 265 11.29 3.53 20.20
N LEU A 266 11.88 3.20 19.05
CA LEU A 266 11.26 2.52 17.91
C LEU A 266 12.28 1.54 17.29
N GLU A 267 12.88 0.69 18.12
CA GLU A 267 13.81 -0.33 17.63
C GLU A 267 13.04 -1.40 16.84
N GLN A 268 13.65 -1.86 15.75
CA GLN A 268 13.08 -2.80 14.80
C GLN A 268 13.78 -4.15 14.95
N PHE A 269 13.03 -5.15 15.40
CA PHE A 269 13.47 -6.54 15.45
C PHE A 269 12.83 -7.27 14.27
N ASP A 270 13.65 -7.84 13.40
CA ASP A 270 13.14 -8.66 12.30
C ASP A 270 12.56 -9.97 12.85
N ILE A 271 11.47 -10.45 12.25
CA ILE A 271 10.75 -11.64 12.69
C ILE A 271 10.88 -12.69 11.59
N ASP A 272 11.60 -13.77 11.86
CA ASP A 272 11.82 -14.81 10.86
C ASP A 272 10.52 -15.56 10.52
N LEU A 273 10.20 -15.58 9.23
CA LEU A 273 9.05 -16.28 8.63
C LEU A 273 9.52 -17.50 7.82
N GLY A 274 10.75 -17.98 8.10
CA GLY A 274 11.45 -19.02 7.35
C GLY A 274 12.21 -18.47 6.14
N TYR A 275 12.85 -17.31 6.26
CA TYR A 275 13.62 -16.68 5.18
C TYR A 275 14.80 -17.55 4.70
N ASN A 276 15.51 -18.17 5.64
CA ASN A 276 16.65 -19.03 5.35
C ASN A 276 16.23 -20.33 4.63
N ASP A 277 15.12 -20.92 5.05
CA ASP A 277 14.53 -22.12 4.44
C ASP A 277 13.80 -21.82 3.12
N GLY A 278 13.34 -20.57 2.95
CA GLY A 278 12.55 -20.12 1.81
C GLY A 278 11.04 -20.22 1.96
N TYR A 279 10.52 -20.46 3.17
CA TYR A 279 9.09 -20.44 3.47
C TYR A 279 8.48 -19.02 3.46
N ASP A 280 9.33 -17.99 3.42
CA ASP A 280 8.92 -16.60 3.18
C ASP A 280 8.30 -16.38 1.79
N ARG A 281 8.69 -17.21 0.80
CA ARG A 281 8.22 -17.17 -0.59
C ARG A 281 6.91 -17.94 -0.75
N LEU A 282 5.82 -17.22 -1.03
CA LEU A 282 4.45 -17.75 -1.01
C LEU A 282 3.88 -17.98 -2.40
N PHE A 283 3.27 -19.14 -2.64
CA PHE A 283 2.42 -19.37 -3.82
C PHE A 283 0.98 -18.91 -3.55
N LEU A 284 0.75 -17.59 -3.60
CA LEU A 284 -0.47 -16.94 -3.08
C LEU A 284 -1.70 -17.03 -4.03
N VAL A 285 -2.11 -18.25 -4.40
CA VAL A 285 -3.34 -18.51 -5.17
C VAL A 285 -4.57 -18.69 -4.26
N TRP A 286 -4.36 -19.05 -3.00
CA TRP A 286 -5.40 -19.13 -1.96
C TRP A 286 -4.90 -18.51 -0.65
N PRO A 287 -5.79 -18.25 0.34
CA PRO A 287 -5.38 -17.74 1.63
C PRO A 287 -4.39 -18.63 2.38
N ILE A 288 -3.16 -18.16 2.55
CA ILE A 288 -2.08 -18.83 3.28
C ILE A 288 -2.04 -18.34 4.73
N ILE A 289 -1.78 -19.25 5.66
CA ILE A 289 -1.42 -18.91 7.04
C ILE A 289 0.10 -18.90 7.11
N VAL A 290 0.67 -17.72 7.29
CA VAL A 290 2.09 -17.51 7.56
C VAL A 290 2.35 -17.84 9.03
N GLU A 291 3.49 -18.47 9.30
CA GLU A 291 3.94 -18.79 10.66
C GLU A 291 5.28 -18.14 10.98
N HIS A 292 5.42 -17.75 12.25
CA HIS A 292 6.69 -17.46 12.90
C HIS A 292 6.84 -18.47 14.04
N LYS A 293 7.95 -19.21 14.04
CA LYS A 293 8.30 -20.14 15.12
C LYS A 293 8.89 -19.34 16.27
N ILE A 294 8.32 -19.49 17.48
CA ILE A 294 8.79 -18.77 18.66
C ILE A 294 9.91 -19.60 19.29
N ASP A 295 11.11 -19.40 18.77
CA ASP A 295 12.36 -20.00 19.23
C ASP A 295 13.09 -19.09 20.26
N CYS A 296 14.28 -19.49 20.70
CA CYS A 296 15.09 -18.72 21.64
C CYS A 296 15.67 -17.41 21.09
N ASN A 297 15.67 -17.21 19.76
CA ASN A 297 16.04 -15.95 19.13
C ASN A 297 14.85 -15.00 18.95
N SER A 298 13.62 -15.52 18.98
CA SER A 298 12.39 -14.74 18.85
C SER A 298 12.21 -13.72 19.97
N PRO A 299 11.86 -12.45 19.68
CA PRO A 299 11.49 -11.48 20.70
C PRO A 299 10.14 -11.79 21.39
N PHE A 300 9.46 -12.88 21.02
CA PHE A 300 8.30 -13.43 21.72
C PHE A 300 8.63 -14.56 22.71
N TRP A 301 9.88 -15.02 22.77
CA TRP A 301 10.31 -16.20 23.56
C TRP A 301 9.86 -16.17 25.03
N GLU A 302 10.05 -15.03 25.69
CA GLU A 302 9.77 -14.82 27.12
C GLU A 302 8.38 -14.22 27.40
N ILE A 303 7.53 -14.02 26.38
CA ILE A 303 6.22 -13.36 26.54
C ILE A 303 5.14 -14.40 26.88
N SER A 304 4.55 -14.30 28.08
CA SER A 304 3.39 -15.10 28.47
C SER A 304 2.05 -14.54 27.94
N ALA A 305 0.97 -15.29 28.13
CA ALA A 305 -0.39 -14.86 27.78
C ALA A 305 -0.87 -13.61 28.54
N ASP A 306 -0.29 -13.34 29.72
CA ASP A 306 -0.65 -12.20 30.56
C ASP A 306 0.27 -11.00 30.32
N ASP A 307 1.56 -11.23 30.04
CA ASP A 307 2.49 -10.19 29.60
C ASP A 307 2.03 -9.55 28.29
N LEU A 308 1.53 -10.36 27.34
CA LEU A 308 0.96 -9.91 26.07
C LEU A 308 -0.13 -8.82 26.23
N GLN A 309 -0.82 -8.76 27.37
CA GLN A 309 -1.85 -7.75 27.65
C GLN A 309 -1.29 -6.44 28.23
N THR A 310 -0.05 -6.45 28.72
CA THR A 310 0.63 -5.30 29.35
C THR A 310 1.75 -4.71 28.49
N GLU A 311 2.32 -5.54 27.62
CA GLU A 311 3.43 -5.23 26.72
C GLU A 311 3.14 -4.12 25.70
N GLN A 312 4.20 -3.48 25.21
CA GLN A 312 4.14 -2.29 24.35
C GLN A 312 5.04 -2.44 23.14
N PHE A 313 4.51 -3.15 22.15
CA PHE A 313 5.09 -3.31 20.82
C PHE A 313 4.03 -3.14 19.72
N GLU A 314 4.47 -3.07 18.47
CA GLU A 314 3.61 -3.17 17.28
C GLU A 314 4.29 -4.07 16.25
N LEU A 315 3.65 -5.19 15.89
CA LEU A 315 4.14 -6.11 14.88
C LEU A 315 3.64 -5.64 13.51
N ILE A 316 4.53 -5.11 12.67
CA ILE A 316 4.23 -4.75 11.29
C ILE A 316 4.45 -5.97 10.41
N VAL A 317 3.48 -6.27 9.54
CA VAL A 317 3.57 -7.32 8.52
C VAL A 317 3.49 -6.70 7.13
N MET A 318 4.30 -7.23 6.22
CA MET A 318 4.48 -6.75 4.86
C MET A 318 4.39 -7.93 3.90
N LEU A 319 3.66 -7.74 2.80
CA LEU A 319 3.53 -8.69 1.69
C LEU A 319 3.96 -7.96 0.43
N GLU A 320 5.04 -8.44 -0.19
CA GLU A 320 5.62 -7.89 -1.40
C GLU A 320 5.48 -8.90 -2.55
N GLY A 321 5.55 -8.42 -3.79
CA GLY A 321 5.49 -9.26 -4.98
C GLY A 321 5.21 -8.49 -6.26
N ILE A 322 5.33 -9.17 -7.39
CA ILE A 322 5.19 -8.64 -8.75
C ILE A 322 3.78 -8.89 -9.29
N ILE A 323 3.25 -7.89 -10.00
CA ILE A 323 1.91 -7.93 -10.58
C ILE A 323 1.99 -8.47 -12.01
N GLU A 324 1.48 -9.69 -12.18
CA GLU A 324 1.31 -10.42 -13.45
C GLU A 324 0.94 -9.53 -14.65
N SER A 325 -0.05 -8.64 -14.51
CA SER A 325 -0.55 -7.81 -15.62
C SER A 325 0.22 -6.52 -15.88
N THR A 326 1.30 -6.21 -15.13
CA THR A 326 2.08 -4.96 -15.31
C THR A 326 3.58 -5.11 -15.13
N GLY A 327 4.08 -6.23 -14.61
CA GLY A 327 5.49 -6.42 -14.24
C GLY A 327 5.95 -5.54 -13.06
N MET A 328 5.07 -4.74 -12.45
CA MET A 328 5.44 -3.83 -11.36
C MET A 328 5.35 -4.53 -9.99
N THR A 329 6.31 -4.23 -9.12
CA THR A 329 6.24 -4.61 -7.70
C THR A 329 5.13 -3.84 -6.96
N THR A 330 4.55 -4.49 -5.96
CA THR A 330 3.61 -3.89 -5.00
C THR A 330 3.94 -4.36 -3.59
N GLN A 331 3.74 -3.48 -2.61
CA GLN A 331 3.85 -3.79 -1.19
C GLN A 331 2.51 -3.50 -0.52
N ALA A 332 1.88 -4.52 0.07
CA ALA A 332 0.78 -4.37 1.01
C ALA A 332 1.30 -4.48 2.44
N ARG A 333 0.70 -3.75 3.38
CA ARG A 333 1.15 -3.69 4.78
C ARG A 333 -0.03 -3.72 5.73
N SER A 334 0.18 -4.27 6.92
CA SER A 334 -0.72 -4.16 8.07
C SER A 334 0.10 -4.18 9.35
N SER A 335 -0.54 -3.98 10.51
CA SER A 335 0.12 -4.22 11.79
C SER A 335 -0.83 -4.81 12.83
N TYR A 336 -0.24 -5.51 13.80
CA TYR A 336 -0.91 -6.09 14.96
C TYR A 336 -0.40 -5.42 16.23
N LEU A 337 -1.32 -4.80 16.97
CA LEU A 337 -1.10 -4.40 18.35
C LEU A 337 -1.22 -5.65 19.27
N PRO A 338 -0.69 -5.63 20.51
CA PRO A 338 -0.74 -6.80 21.40
C PRO A 338 -2.18 -7.25 21.68
N SER A 339 -3.10 -6.28 21.86
CA SER A 339 -4.55 -6.51 22.00
C SER A 339 -5.25 -7.04 20.73
N GLU A 340 -4.55 -7.11 19.59
CA GLU A 340 -5.05 -7.70 18.34
C GLU A 340 -4.48 -9.12 18.11
N ILE A 341 -3.54 -9.59 18.96
CA ILE A 341 -3.01 -10.95 18.96
C ILE A 341 -3.83 -11.81 19.94
N ARG A 342 -4.33 -12.97 19.50
CA ARG A 342 -5.16 -13.85 20.32
C ARG A 342 -4.35 -15.07 20.79
N TRP A 343 -4.08 -15.14 22.09
CA TRP A 343 -3.43 -16.29 22.70
C TRP A 343 -4.33 -17.54 22.67
N GLY A 344 -3.75 -18.73 22.47
CA GLY A 344 -4.48 -19.99 22.46
C GLY A 344 -5.57 -20.12 21.39
N HIS A 345 -5.39 -19.48 20.23
CA HIS A 345 -6.36 -19.47 19.14
C HIS A 345 -5.80 -20.07 17.85
N ARG A 346 -6.66 -20.65 17.02
CA ARG A 346 -6.32 -21.17 15.69
C ARG A 346 -7.31 -20.62 14.65
N PHE A 347 -6.85 -20.30 13.45
CA PHE A 347 -7.75 -19.85 12.38
C PHE A 347 -8.69 -20.98 11.93
N GLU A 348 -9.92 -20.63 11.51
CA GLU A 348 -10.86 -21.59 10.93
C GLU A 348 -10.44 -22.04 9.52
N ARG A 349 -10.85 -23.25 9.12
CA ARG A 349 -10.64 -23.78 7.76
C ARG A 349 -11.59 -23.08 6.78
N LEU A 350 -11.03 -22.34 5.82
CA LEU A 350 -11.82 -21.70 4.75
C LEU A 350 -12.07 -22.61 3.55
N ILE A 351 -11.09 -23.45 3.21
CA ILE A 351 -11.11 -24.30 2.02
C ILE A 351 -12.02 -25.51 2.26
N THR A 352 -12.93 -25.74 1.31
CA THR A 352 -13.81 -26.92 1.25
C THR A 352 -13.85 -27.43 -0.18
N TYR A 353 -13.70 -28.74 -0.37
CA TYR A 353 -13.80 -29.39 -1.68
C TYR A 353 -15.26 -29.76 -1.97
N GLN A 354 -15.83 -29.24 -3.06
CA GLN A 354 -17.19 -29.60 -3.48
C GLN A 354 -17.14 -30.81 -4.42
N LYS A 355 -17.65 -31.95 -3.95
CA LYS A 355 -17.65 -33.21 -4.72
C LYS A 355 -18.46 -33.15 -6.01
N ASP A 356 -19.47 -32.28 -6.06
CA ASP A 356 -20.44 -32.21 -7.15
C ASP A 356 -19.83 -31.62 -8.44
N ASN A 357 -18.96 -30.61 -8.28
CA ASN A 357 -18.28 -29.93 -9.40
C ASN A 357 -16.78 -30.29 -9.51
N GLY A 358 -16.20 -30.94 -8.50
CA GLY A 358 -14.75 -31.21 -8.42
C GLY A 358 -13.88 -30.00 -8.05
N GLU A 359 -14.49 -28.87 -7.68
CA GLU A 359 -13.79 -27.60 -7.41
C GLU A 359 -13.49 -27.37 -5.90
N TYR A 360 -12.42 -26.63 -5.63
CA TYR A 360 -12.11 -26.11 -4.30
C TYR A 360 -12.74 -24.73 -4.08
N GLN A 361 -13.65 -24.64 -3.12
CA GLN A 361 -14.28 -23.38 -2.72
C GLN A 361 -13.63 -22.79 -1.46
N ILE A 362 -13.52 -21.46 -1.43
CA ILE A 362 -12.87 -20.69 -0.37
C ILE A 362 -13.91 -19.74 0.21
N ASN A 363 -14.44 -20.03 1.40
CA ASN A 363 -15.35 -19.09 2.07
C ASN A 363 -14.53 -17.96 2.73
N TYR A 364 -14.61 -16.77 2.15
CA TYR A 364 -13.91 -15.57 2.64
C TYR A 364 -14.54 -14.91 3.87
N GLU A 365 -15.79 -15.22 4.25
CA GLU A 365 -16.37 -14.78 5.52
C GLU A 365 -15.54 -15.32 6.70
N LYS A 366 -15.07 -16.57 6.55
CA LYS A 366 -14.19 -17.26 7.52
C LYS A 366 -12.72 -16.85 7.43
N PHE A 367 -12.35 -15.91 6.54
CA PHE A 367 -10.97 -15.44 6.39
C PHE A 367 -10.44 -14.80 7.68
N HIS A 368 -11.29 -14.09 8.44
CA HIS A 368 -10.92 -13.51 9.74
C HIS A 368 -11.32 -14.38 10.95
N ALA A 369 -11.97 -15.54 10.75
CA ALA A 369 -12.51 -16.34 11.84
C ALA A 369 -11.41 -17.14 12.57
N THR A 370 -11.50 -17.16 13.89
CA THR A 370 -10.55 -17.83 14.80
C THR A 370 -11.32 -18.59 15.87
N ARG A 371 -10.97 -19.85 16.09
CA ARG A 371 -11.50 -20.68 17.17
C ARG A 371 -10.50 -20.77 18.31
N GLU A 372 -10.98 -20.65 19.55
CA GLU A 372 -10.20 -20.88 20.76
C GLU A 372 -9.85 -22.37 20.93
N ILE A 373 -8.67 -22.66 21.46
CA ILE A 373 -8.18 -23.99 21.81
C ILE A 373 -8.43 -24.19 23.32
N PRO A 374 -9.36 -25.08 23.73
CA PRO A 374 -9.59 -25.36 25.15
C PRO A 374 -8.32 -25.86 25.84
N ARG A 375 -8.05 -25.37 27.06
CA ARG A 375 -6.89 -25.73 27.90
C ARG A 375 -5.52 -25.43 27.25
N PHE A 376 -5.41 -24.39 26.42
CA PHE A 376 -4.11 -23.94 25.93
C PHE A 376 -3.23 -23.39 27.07
N PRO A 377 -1.92 -23.71 27.14
CA PRO A 377 -1.00 -23.16 28.16
C PRO A 377 -0.94 -21.63 28.12
N ARG A 378 -0.73 -20.99 29.28
CA ARG A 378 -0.62 -19.52 29.42
C ARG A 378 0.79 -19.02 29.72
N CYS A 379 1.72 -19.93 30.01
CA CYS A 379 3.15 -19.67 30.12
C CYS A 379 3.76 -19.14 28.82
N SER A 380 4.97 -18.62 28.89
CA SER A 380 5.81 -18.23 27.76
C SER A 380 6.29 -19.45 26.94
N ALA A 381 6.85 -19.19 25.75
CA ALA A 381 7.44 -20.25 24.92
C ALA A 381 8.67 -20.88 25.61
N ARG A 382 9.47 -20.04 26.29
CA ARG A 382 10.59 -20.44 27.15
C ARG A 382 10.17 -21.46 28.21
N GLU A 383 9.25 -21.07 29.09
CA GLU A 383 8.77 -21.94 30.18
C GLU A 383 8.18 -23.25 29.65
N LEU A 384 7.49 -23.23 28.50
CA LEU A 384 6.94 -24.45 27.90
C LEU A 384 8.02 -25.43 27.42
N VAL A 385 9.21 -24.94 27.03
CA VAL A 385 10.36 -25.79 26.69
C VAL A 385 11.11 -26.23 27.94
N ASP A 386 11.26 -25.36 28.94
CA ASP A 386 11.84 -25.71 30.24
C ASP A 386 11.05 -26.88 30.89
N PHE A 387 9.71 -26.79 30.95
CA PHE A 387 8.85 -27.88 31.44
C PHE A 387 8.91 -29.16 30.59
N ALA A 388 9.09 -29.05 29.27
CA ALA A 388 9.21 -30.23 28.41
C ALA A 388 10.54 -30.97 28.63
N GLY A 389 11.63 -30.23 28.87
CA GLY A 389 12.92 -30.79 29.26
C GLY A 389 12.85 -31.53 30.60
N ASP A 390 12.11 -31.00 31.58
CA ASP A 390 11.88 -31.68 32.86
C ASP A 390 11.05 -32.97 32.72
N GLU A 391 10.05 -33.01 31.83
CA GLU A 391 9.28 -34.24 31.54
C GLU A 391 10.14 -35.31 30.82
N GLU A 392 10.98 -34.94 29.86
CA GLU A 392 11.92 -35.86 29.19
C GLU A 392 13.01 -36.37 30.16
N ASN A 393 13.56 -35.49 31.00
CA ASN A 393 14.56 -35.87 32.00
C ASN A 393 13.96 -36.77 33.10
N SER A 394 12.75 -36.46 33.58
CA SER A 394 12.05 -37.29 34.57
C SER A 394 11.61 -38.65 34.03
N SER A 395 11.43 -38.80 32.72
CA SER A 395 11.12 -40.09 32.08
C SER A 395 12.39 -40.89 31.74
N ALA A 396 13.51 -40.22 31.44
CA ALA A 396 14.83 -40.86 31.36
C ALA A 396 15.29 -41.44 32.71
N ILE A 397 15.04 -40.74 33.82
CA ILE A 397 15.30 -41.21 35.19
C ILE A 397 14.46 -42.46 35.55
N GLY A 398 13.37 -42.74 34.83
CA GLY A 398 12.55 -43.94 34.98
C GLY A 398 13.18 -45.25 34.46
N PHE A 399 14.35 -45.19 33.82
CA PHE A 399 15.06 -46.35 33.24
C PHE A 399 16.52 -46.48 33.72
N ILE A 400 16.74 -46.30 35.02
CA ILE A 400 17.97 -46.76 35.69
C ILE A 400 17.59 -47.85 36.69
N SER A 401 17.91 -49.10 36.35
CA SER A 401 17.91 -50.22 37.29
C SER A 401 19.22 -50.23 38.09
N ASP A 402 19.14 -50.26 39.42
CA ASP A 402 20.30 -50.39 40.29
C ASP A 402 20.98 -51.77 40.13
N GLU A 403 22.06 -51.82 39.34
CA GLU A 403 23.10 -52.86 39.46
C GLU A 403 24.50 -52.21 39.48
N ASP A 404 25.39 -52.84 40.25
CA ASP A 404 26.66 -52.30 40.73
C ASP A 404 27.62 -51.74 39.67
N CYS A 405 28.29 -50.63 40.02
CA CYS A 405 29.75 -50.70 40.16
C CYS A 405 30.31 -49.71 41.18
N SER A 406 31.01 -50.23 42.20
CA SER A 406 31.81 -49.44 43.14
C SER A 406 33.31 -49.62 42.87
N SER A 407 34.10 -48.57 43.12
CA SER A 407 35.56 -48.49 42.83
C SER A 407 35.91 -48.48 41.32
N THR A 408 37.00 -47.87 40.84
CA THR A 408 38.34 -47.70 41.43
C THR A 408 38.97 -46.32 41.13
N ARG A 409 39.99 -45.93 41.89
CA ARG A 409 40.76 -44.66 41.77
C ARG A 409 41.97 -44.77 40.82
N THR A 410 42.51 -43.61 40.40
CA THR A 410 43.87 -43.36 39.84
C THR A 410 44.20 -44.01 38.47
N THR A 411 45.10 -43.52 37.61
CA THR A 411 46.24 -42.55 37.73
C THR A 411 46.35 -41.53 36.56
N ASN A 412 47.16 -40.48 36.79
CA ASN A 412 48.04 -39.69 35.89
C ASN A 412 48.12 -40.12 34.40
N ALA A 413 48.04 -39.26 33.36
CA ALA A 413 48.67 -37.96 33.03
C ALA A 413 49.95 -38.05 32.15
N ALA A 414 50.04 -37.19 31.11
CA ALA A 414 51.05 -37.14 30.03
C ALA A 414 51.01 -38.36 29.04
N THR A 415 51.54 -38.32 27.80
CA THR A 415 52.53 -37.42 27.17
C THR A 415 52.35 -37.31 25.63
N ALA A 416 52.80 -36.20 25.05
CA ALA A 416 53.27 -35.94 23.66
C ALA A 416 52.62 -36.57 22.40
N ALA A 417 52.54 -35.74 21.35
CA ALA A 417 52.22 -36.13 19.97
C ALA A 417 53.39 -36.77 19.21
N ALA A 418 53.07 -37.55 18.16
CA ALA A 418 53.95 -37.75 17.00
C ALA A 418 53.20 -38.34 15.77
N MET A 419 53.85 -38.23 14.61
CA MET A 419 53.70 -39.02 13.37
C MET A 419 52.40 -38.92 12.53
N ALA A 420 52.60 -38.35 11.33
CA ALA A 420 51.84 -38.67 10.13
C ALA A 420 52.75 -39.47 9.15
N VAL A 421 52.20 -40.51 8.52
CA VAL A 421 52.71 -41.25 7.35
C VAL A 421 51.45 -41.76 6.63
N SER A 422 51.07 -41.46 5.38
CA SER A 422 51.74 -41.14 4.09
C SER A 422 52.05 -42.36 3.21
N VAL A 423 51.05 -42.77 2.41
CA VAL A 423 51.11 -43.68 1.25
C VAL A 423 50.01 -43.17 0.29
N SER A 424 50.25 -42.43 -0.80
CA SER A 424 50.95 -42.71 -2.08
C SER A 424 50.34 -43.89 -2.86
N ASP A 425 50.12 -43.85 -4.17
CA ASP A 425 50.07 -42.80 -5.20
C ASP A 425 49.42 -43.45 -6.44
N ASP A 426 48.83 -42.69 -7.36
CA ASP A 426 49.05 -42.91 -8.80
C ASP A 426 48.59 -41.74 -9.67
N ALA A 427 49.12 -41.63 -10.89
CA ALA A 427 49.11 -40.38 -11.66
C ALA A 427 48.44 -40.48 -13.06
N ALA A 428 47.82 -39.37 -13.48
CA ALA A 428 47.87 -38.87 -14.86
C ALA A 428 47.33 -37.42 -14.93
N GLY A 429 48.00 -36.54 -15.67
CA GLY A 429 47.54 -35.16 -15.93
C GLY A 429 46.81 -35.03 -17.26
N GLY A 430 45.84 -34.11 -17.33
CA GLY A 430 45.15 -33.74 -18.57
C GLY A 430 44.70 -32.27 -18.54
N SER A 431 45.12 -31.49 -19.53
CA SER A 431 44.81 -30.06 -19.66
C SER A 431 43.40 -29.82 -20.21
N VAL A 432 42.71 -28.80 -19.71
CA VAL A 432 41.38 -28.39 -20.18
C VAL A 432 41.45 -26.99 -20.81
N GLU A 433 41.09 -26.89 -22.08
CA GLU A 433 40.87 -25.63 -22.80
C GLU A 433 39.45 -25.06 -22.58
N PRO A 434 39.21 -23.76 -22.83
CA PRO A 434 37.96 -23.08 -22.50
C PRO A 434 36.79 -23.40 -23.46
N LEU A 435 35.57 -23.15 -22.96
CA LEU A 435 34.29 -23.39 -23.64
C LEU A 435 34.11 -22.53 -24.92
N PRO A 436 33.54 -23.09 -26.01
CA PRO A 436 33.25 -22.35 -27.24
C PRO A 436 31.97 -21.49 -27.14
N ALA A 437 31.93 -20.39 -27.89
CA ALA A 437 30.78 -19.49 -27.97
C ALA A 437 29.71 -19.97 -28.96
N MET A 438 28.44 -19.61 -28.70
CA MET A 438 27.32 -19.89 -29.63
C MET A 438 27.33 -18.94 -30.85
N PRO A 439 27.10 -19.44 -32.08
CA PRO A 439 26.94 -18.59 -33.25
C PRO A 439 25.53 -18.01 -33.36
N LEU A 440 25.44 -16.72 -33.71
CA LEU A 440 24.20 -16.08 -34.16
C LEU A 440 23.94 -16.44 -35.63
N SER A 441 22.74 -16.90 -35.96
CA SER A 441 22.24 -16.97 -37.34
C SER A 441 20.92 -16.21 -37.46
N ALA A 442 20.88 -15.25 -38.39
CA ALA A 442 19.71 -14.41 -38.62
C ALA A 442 19.16 -14.67 -40.04
N SER A 443 18.05 -15.40 -40.14
CA SER A 443 17.31 -15.63 -41.38
C SER A 443 16.20 -14.58 -41.55
N PHE A 444 16.44 -13.61 -42.42
CA PHE A 444 15.49 -12.52 -42.68
C PHE A 444 14.51 -12.93 -43.81
N GLN A 445 13.28 -13.30 -43.45
CA GLN A 445 12.26 -13.74 -44.41
C GLN A 445 11.06 -12.78 -44.40
N ARG A 446 10.83 -12.10 -45.53
CA ARG A 446 9.77 -11.09 -45.70
C ARG A 446 8.52 -11.75 -46.33
N PRO A 447 7.33 -11.63 -45.73
CA PRO A 447 6.08 -12.03 -46.40
C PRO A 447 5.67 -11.02 -47.48
N THR A 448 4.94 -11.53 -48.48
CA THR A 448 4.24 -10.78 -49.53
C THR A 448 2.89 -10.28 -49.05
#